data_AF-A0A9C8Q0F2-F1
#
_entry.id   AF-A0A9C8Q0F2-F1
#
_cell.length_a   1.000
_cell.length_b   1.000
_cell.length_c   1.000
_cell.angle_alpha   90.00
_cell.angle_beta   90.00
_cell.angle_gamma   90.00
#
_symmetry.space_group_name_H-M   'P 1'
#
loop_
_entity.id
_entity.type
_entity.pdbx_description
1 polymer ?
#
loop_
_entity_poly.entity_id
_entity_poly.type
_entity_poly.pdbx_seq_one_letter_code
_entity_poly.pdbx_strand_id
1 'polypeptide(L)'
;MKRYPFSIRYWAVTAVAIATISACSPPPPVEPTHKPVARPDPVKPPAPVVAKPTSEKSAMLRSYFNDIQKTQLSQGLMRSDGGGHDTPFTADMLARNFEQIAFYNEYNATLTGRGEKTTMRRWEKPVRIEIMFGESVPPSERKSDTSAIKAYTRRLAKVTQHPISVAGSANFIVIVANEDDRSALLAKAAKRLPGVTTESLKALNDLRRDTYCIVAAYAGGVDPNSYTAAVAVI
;
A
#
# COMPACT_ATOMS: atom_id res chain seq x y z
N MET A 1 -2.91 79.10 16.95
CA MET A 1 -2.01 77.93 16.81
C MET A 1 -2.79 76.64 17.03
N LYS A 2 -3.03 75.85 15.98
CA LYS A 2 -3.48 74.45 16.07
C LYS A 2 -2.73 73.66 14.99
N ARG A 3 -1.85 72.74 15.41
CA ARG A 3 -1.10 71.83 14.53
C ARG A 3 -1.83 70.48 14.52
N TYR A 4 -2.20 69.99 13.34
CA TYR A 4 -2.70 68.62 13.15
C TYR A 4 -1.59 67.76 12.53
N PRO A 5 -1.33 66.55 13.03
CA PRO A 5 -0.31 65.65 12.48
C PRO A 5 -0.84 64.93 11.23
N PHE A 6 -0.04 64.93 10.17
CA PHE A 6 -0.33 64.21 8.92
C PHE A 6 -0.06 62.71 9.09
N SER A 7 -1.04 61.88 8.71
CA SER A 7 -1.04 60.42 8.85
C SER A 7 -0.29 59.73 7.72
N ILE A 8 0.77 58.98 8.08
CA ILE A 8 1.69 58.23 7.21
C ILE A 8 1.03 56.99 6.55
N ARG A 9 -0.24 56.70 6.83
CA ARG A 9 -0.89 55.45 6.39
C ARG A 9 -1.36 55.41 4.93
N TYR A 10 -1.37 56.53 4.21
CA TYR A 10 -1.86 56.55 2.82
C TYR A 10 -0.81 56.32 1.73
N TRP A 11 0.50 56.34 2.06
CA TRP A 11 1.57 56.13 1.07
C TRP A 11 2.01 54.67 0.93
N ALA A 12 1.69 53.80 1.89
CA ALA A 12 2.09 52.40 1.86
C ALA A 12 1.20 51.52 0.95
N VAL A 13 -0.02 51.95 0.63
CA VAL A 13 -0.96 51.17 -0.19
C VAL A 13 -0.68 51.34 -1.70
N THR A 14 -0.11 52.47 -2.12
CA THR A 14 0.20 52.75 -3.53
C THR A 14 1.49 52.09 -4.02
N ALA A 15 2.41 51.72 -3.11
CA ALA A 15 3.70 51.14 -3.47
C ALA A 15 3.65 49.63 -3.81
N VAL A 16 2.65 48.89 -3.32
CA VAL A 16 2.55 47.43 -3.54
C VAL A 16 1.88 47.08 -4.87
N ALA A 17 1.06 47.99 -5.43
CA ALA A 17 0.38 47.76 -6.71
C ALA A 17 1.26 47.95 -7.97
N ILE A 18 2.46 48.53 -7.83
CA ILE A 18 3.36 48.80 -8.97
C ILE A 18 4.41 47.68 -9.17
N ALA A 19 4.61 46.81 -8.18
CA ALA A 19 5.64 45.75 -8.24
C ALA A 19 5.21 44.48 -9.01
N THR A 20 3.94 44.33 -9.39
CA THR A 20 3.42 43.09 -10.03
C THR A 20 3.41 43.10 -11.56
N ILE A 21 3.93 44.14 -12.23
CA ILE A 21 3.88 44.25 -13.71
C ILE A 21 5.26 44.07 -14.36
N SER A 22 6.35 43.94 -13.60
CA SER A 22 7.72 43.95 -14.16
C SER A 22 8.35 42.55 -14.36
N ALA A 23 7.57 41.52 -14.69
CA ALA A 23 8.09 40.17 -14.94
C ALA A 23 7.86 39.64 -16.36
N CYS A 24 7.59 40.51 -17.34
CA CYS A 24 7.59 40.14 -18.76
C CYS A 24 8.93 40.55 -19.38
N SER A 25 9.96 39.72 -19.23
CA SER A 25 11.16 39.83 -20.07
C SER A 25 10.88 39.10 -21.39
N PRO A 26 11.03 39.75 -22.56
CA PRO A 26 10.88 39.07 -23.84
C PRO A 26 11.94 37.97 -23.97
N PRO A 27 11.61 36.81 -24.56
CA PRO A 27 12.60 35.79 -24.84
C PRO A 27 13.72 36.36 -25.72
N PRO A 28 14.97 35.91 -25.56
CA PRO A 28 16.08 36.38 -26.39
C PRO A 28 15.73 36.19 -27.88
N PRO A 29 16.16 37.12 -28.76
CA PRO A 29 15.92 36.98 -30.19
C PRO A 29 16.49 35.65 -30.67
N VAL A 30 15.60 34.75 -31.10
CA VAL A 30 16.01 33.54 -31.80
C VAL A 30 16.30 33.99 -33.22
N GLU A 31 17.58 34.07 -33.59
CA GLU A 31 17.94 34.28 -34.99
C GLU A 31 17.23 33.21 -35.83
N PRO A 32 16.47 33.58 -36.88
CA PRO A 32 15.85 32.60 -37.76
C PRO A 32 16.95 31.85 -38.50
N THR A 33 17.34 30.71 -37.94
CA THR A 33 18.27 29.80 -38.61
C THR A 33 17.52 29.14 -39.76
N HIS A 34 17.90 29.43 -41.00
CA HIS A 34 17.41 28.71 -42.19
C HIS A 34 17.96 27.28 -42.30
N LYS A 35 18.71 26.81 -41.28
CA LYS A 35 19.20 25.44 -41.19
C LYS A 35 18.18 24.64 -40.38
N PRO A 36 17.62 23.55 -40.92
CA PRO A 36 16.78 22.64 -40.16
C PRO A 36 17.53 22.20 -38.88
N VAL A 37 16.96 22.49 -37.71
CA VAL A 37 17.44 21.92 -36.46
C VAL A 37 17.24 20.41 -36.56
N ALA A 38 18.32 19.64 -36.43
CA ALA A 38 18.24 18.19 -36.44
C ALA A 38 17.28 17.75 -35.33
N ARG A 39 16.24 17.00 -35.71
CA ARG A 39 15.31 16.40 -34.75
C ARG A 39 16.14 15.57 -33.77
N PRO A 40 15.99 15.75 -32.44
CA PRO A 40 16.64 14.88 -31.47
C PRO A 40 16.35 13.43 -31.83
N ASP A 41 17.36 12.58 -31.76
CA ASP A 41 17.18 11.16 -32.05
C ASP A 41 15.97 10.62 -31.27
N PRO A 42 15.07 9.85 -31.90
CA PRO A 42 13.94 9.26 -31.21
C PRO A 42 14.48 8.51 -29.97
N VAL A 43 14.06 8.94 -28.78
CA VAL A 43 14.35 8.20 -27.55
C VAL A 43 13.75 6.83 -27.74
N LYS A 44 14.61 5.82 -27.95
CA LYS A 44 14.18 4.45 -28.15
C LYS A 44 13.33 4.07 -26.93
N PRO A 45 12.08 3.60 -27.12
CA PRO A 45 11.27 3.15 -26.01
C PRO A 45 12.08 2.10 -25.22
N PRO A 46 12.09 2.17 -23.88
CA PRO A 46 12.72 1.12 -23.10
C PRO A 46 12.16 -0.23 -23.53
N ALA A 47 13.03 -1.24 -23.62
CA ALA A 47 12.62 -2.58 -24.03
C ALA A 47 11.45 -3.04 -23.15
N PRO A 48 10.46 -3.77 -23.71
CA PRO A 48 9.37 -4.31 -22.90
C PRO A 48 9.95 -5.12 -21.74
N VAL A 49 9.58 -4.76 -20.51
CA VAL A 49 9.92 -5.58 -19.34
C VAL A 49 9.06 -6.83 -19.43
N VAL A 50 9.62 -7.89 -19.99
CA VAL A 50 8.99 -9.21 -20.02
C VAL A 50 9.19 -9.82 -18.63
N ALA A 51 8.08 -10.14 -17.96
CA ALA A 51 8.16 -10.87 -16.70
C ALA A 51 8.83 -12.23 -16.94
N LYS A 52 9.60 -12.70 -15.96
CA LYS A 52 10.16 -14.06 -16.01
C LYS A 52 9.01 -15.07 -16.21
N PRO A 53 9.22 -16.15 -16.99
CA PRO A 53 8.24 -17.21 -17.10
C PRO A 53 7.83 -17.70 -15.70
N THR A 54 6.54 -17.96 -15.51
CA THR A 54 6.04 -18.56 -14.28
C THR A 54 6.73 -19.90 -14.05
N SER A 55 7.31 -20.12 -12.88
CA SER A 55 7.92 -21.41 -12.55
C SER A 55 6.88 -22.52 -12.47
N GLU A 56 7.35 -23.77 -12.56
CA GLU A 56 6.54 -24.95 -12.33
C GLU A 56 5.86 -24.91 -10.95
N LYS A 57 6.59 -24.53 -9.90
CA LYS A 57 6.05 -24.44 -8.54
C LYS A 57 4.89 -23.44 -8.45
N SER A 58 5.06 -22.26 -9.06
CA SER A 58 4.02 -21.23 -9.10
C SER A 58 2.83 -21.64 -9.97
N ALA A 59 3.08 -22.31 -11.10
CA ALA A 59 2.05 -22.84 -11.99
C ALA A 59 1.20 -23.92 -11.31
N MET A 60 1.84 -24.85 -10.58
CA MET A 60 1.14 -25.87 -9.79
C MET A 60 0.25 -25.25 -8.71
N LEU A 61 0.76 -24.26 -7.97
CA LEU A 61 -0.04 -23.56 -6.95
C LEU A 61 -1.20 -22.78 -7.56
N ARG A 62 -0.99 -22.13 -8.70
CA ARG A 62 -2.05 -21.45 -9.43
C ARG A 62 -3.15 -22.42 -9.85
N SER A 63 -2.80 -23.59 -10.39
CA SER A 63 -3.77 -24.64 -10.73
C SER A 63 -4.53 -25.09 -9.48
N TYR A 64 -3.81 -25.38 -8.39
CA TYR A 64 -4.40 -25.79 -7.13
C TYR A 64 -5.42 -24.76 -6.60
N PHE A 65 -5.07 -23.47 -6.57
CA PHE A 65 -5.98 -22.42 -6.10
C PHE A 65 -7.19 -22.23 -7.02
N ASN A 66 -7.04 -22.41 -8.33
CA ASN A 66 -8.17 -22.40 -9.26
C ASN A 66 -9.15 -23.55 -8.97
N ASP A 67 -8.65 -24.75 -8.68
CA ASP A 67 -9.49 -25.91 -8.36
C ASP A 67 -10.23 -25.73 -7.03
N ILE A 68 -9.54 -25.19 -6.01
CA ILE A 68 -10.15 -24.83 -4.73
C ILE A 68 -11.23 -23.78 -4.92
N GLN A 69 -10.96 -22.70 -5.64
CA GLN A 69 -11.94 -21.66 -5.92
C GLN A 69 -13.17 -22.22 -6.64
N LYS A 70 -12.96 -23.03 -7.69
CA LYS A 70 -14.04 -23.66 -8.45
C LYS A 70 -14.91 -24.54 -7.56
N THR A 71 -14.29 -25.32 -6.67
CA THR A 71 -14.98 -26.20 -5.74
C THR A 71 -15.77 -25.42 -4.69
N GLN A 72 -15.16 -24.39 -4.09
CA GLN A 72 -15.87 -23.56 -3.11
C GLN A 72 -17.04 -22.79 -3.74
N LEU A 73 -16.89 -22.31 -4.97
CA LEU A 73 -17.99 -21.68 -5.70
C LEU A 73 -19.12 -22.67 -6.01
N SER A 74 -18.80 -23.89 -6.47
CA SER A 74 -19.83 -24.89 -6.79
C SER A 74 -20.59 -25.39 -5.55
N GLN A 75 -19.95 -25.36 -4.38
CA GLN A 75 -20.55 -25.71 -3.10
C GLN A 75 -21.25 -24.54 -2.40
N GLY A 76 -21.22 -23.32 -2.96
CA GLY A 76 -21.75 -22.13 -2.32
C GLY A 76 -20.98 -21.67 -1.08
N LEU A 77 -19.74 -22.14 -0.90
CA LEU A 77 -18.85 -21.79 0.21
C LEU A 77 -18.06 -20.49 -0.04
N MET A 78 -18.06 -20.00 -1.28
CA MET A 78 -17.47 -18.71 -1.65
C MET A 78 -18.54 -17.79 -2.20
N ARG A 79 -18.93 -16.78 -1.43
CA ARG A 79 -19.89 -15.76 -1.91
C ARG A 79 -19.20 -14.79 -2.86
N SER A 80 -19.91 -14.42 -3.91
CA SER A 80 -19.54 -13.36 -4.85
C SER A 80 -20.54 -12.20 -4.88
N ASP A 81 -21.62 -12.31 -4.10
CA ASP A 81 -22.64 -11.28 -3.96
C ASP A 81 -22.31 -10.27 -2.84
N GLY A 82 -23.08 -9.19 -2.77
CA GLY A 82 -22.95 -8.17 -1.73
C GLY A 82 -23.59 -8.55 -0.38
N GLY A 83 -23.95 -9.83 -0.20
CA GLY A 83 -24.82 -10.28 0.88
C GLY A 83 -26.33 -10.19 0.54
N GLY A 84 -27.15 -10.74 1.42
CA GLY A 84 -28.60 -10.84 1.25
C GLY A 84 -29.33 -11.12 2.57
N HIS A 85 -30.61 -11.48 2.49
CA HIS A 85 -31.43 -11.79 3.67
C HIS A 85 -30.87 -12.96 4.49
N ASP A 86 -30.13 -13.86 3.84
CA ASP A 86 -29.44 -15.01 4.41
C ASP A 86 -28.09 -14.67 5.06
N THR A 87 -27.65 -13.40 5.00
CA THR A 87 -26.40 -12.91 5.59
C THR A 87 -26.69 -11.70 6.50
N PRO A 88 -27.39 -11.91 7.62
CA PRO A 88 -27.65 -10.83 8.56
C PRO A 88 -26.33 -10.34 9.18
N PHE A 89 -26.19 -9.02 9.30
CA PHE A 89 -25.12 -8.39 10.07
C PHE A 89 -25.74 -7.71 11.30
N THR A 90 -25.69 -8.38 12.45
CA THR A 90 -26.22 -7.83 13.70
C THR A 90 -25.13 -7.20 14.56
N ALA A 91 -25.52 -6.33 15.49
CA ALA A 91 -24.60 -5.77 16.46
C ALA A 91 -23.90 -6.86 17.30
N ASP A 92 -24.62 -7.93 17.67
CA ASP A 92 -24.03 -9.04 18.42
C ASP A 92 -23.03 -9.83 17.59
N MET A 93 -23.27 -10.02 16.29
CA MET A 93 -22.29 -10.64 15.39
C MET A 93 -21.03 -9.79 15.29
N LEU A 94 -21.19 -8.47 15.14
CA LEU A 94 -20.07 -7.55 15.09
C LEU A 94 -19.26 -7.58 16.39
N ALA A 95 -19.91 -7.52 17.56
CA ALA A 95 -19.25 -7.55 18.85
C ALA A 95 -18.47 -8.86 19.06
N ARG A 96 -19.12 -10.02 18.82
CA ARG A 96 -18.46 -11.33 18.94
C ARG A 96 -17.26 -11.46 17.99
N ASN A 97 -17.41 -11.04 16.74
CA ASN A 97 -16.32 -11.12 15.76
C ASN A 97 -15.18 -10.15 16.11
N PHE A 98 -15.52 -8.95 16.57
CA PHE A 98 -14.52 -7.98 17.05
C PHE A 98 -13.72 -8.55 18.22
N GLU A 99 -14.37 -9.18 19.20
CA GLU A 99 -13.67 -9.81 20.32
C GLU A 99 -12.71 -10.92 19.87
N GLN A 100 -13.14 -11.77 18.93
CA GLN A 100 -12.26 -12.80 18.37
C GLN A 100 -11.05 -12.19 17.66
N ILE A 101 -11.24 -11.13 16.88
CA ILE A 101 -10.15 -10.49 16.13
C ILE A 101 -9.23 -9.67 17.03
N ALA A 102 -9.77 -8.94 18.01
CA ALA A 102 -9.02 -8.01 18.84
C ALA A 102 -8.23 -8.71 19.94
N PHE A 103 -8.71 -9.84 20.45
CA PHE A 103 -8.14 -10.50 21.63
C PHE A 103 -7.61 -11.91 21.38
N TYR A 104 -7.58 -12.39 20.14
CA TYR A 104 -7.01 -13.69 19.81
C TYR A 104 -6.15 -13.61 18.55
N ASN A 105 -5.00 -14.26 18.59
CA ASN A 105 -4.19 -14.46 17.39
C ASN A 105 -4.83 -15.55 16.52
N GLU A 106 -4.84 -15.34 15.20
CA GLU A 106 -5.31 -16.36 14.24
C GLU A 106 -4.40 -17.59 14.28
N TYR A 107 -3.09 -17.36 14.32
CA TYR A 107 -2.05 -18.41 14.31
C TYR A 107 -1.11 -18.32 15.52
N ASN A 108 -0.57 -19.47 15.92
CA ASN A 108 0.59 -19.52 16.81
C ASN A 108 1.86 -18.97 16.11
N ALA A 109 2.95 -18.76 16.84
CA ALA A 109 4.17 -18.16 16.30
C ALA A 109 4.81 -18.95 15.14
N THR A 110 4.51 -20.25 15.01
CA THR A 110 5.02 -21.14 13.96
C THR A 110 4.04 -21.35 12.81
N LEU A 111 2.86 -20.72 12.84
CA LEU A 111 1.79 -20.83 11.83
C LEU A 111 1.26 -22.26 11.63
N THR A 112 1.39 -23.12 12.64
CA THR A 112 0.97 -24.53 12.54
C THR A 112 -0.40 -24.79 13.15
N GLY A 113 -0.93 -23.86 13.94
CA GLY A 113 -2.21 -24.00 14.62
C GLY A 113 -2.75 -22.66 15.12
N ARG A 114 -3.88 -22.72 15.84
CA ARG A 114 -4.56 -21.52 16.34
C ARG A 114 -3.70 -20.74 17.32
N GLY A 115 -3.76 -19.42 17.23
CA GLY A 115 -3.08 -18.52 18.16
C GLY A 115 -3.75 -18.41 19.51
N GLU A 116 -3.00 -17.89 20.48
CA GLU A 116 -3.45 -17.69 21.85
C GLU A 116 -4.20 -16.37 22.05
N LYS A 117 -4.84 -16.23 23.22
CA LYS A 117 -5.41 -14.96 23.67
C LYS A 117 -4.31 -13.90 23.74
N THR A 118 -4.61 -12.70 23.29
CA THR A 118 -3.70 -11.56 23.28
C THR A 118 -4.39 -10.29 23.77
N THR A 119 -3.61 -9.23 23.98
CA THR A 119 -4.15 -7.90 24.29
C THR A 119 -4.57 -7.20 23.00
N MET A 120 -5.57 -6.33 23.09
CA MET A 120 -5.97 -5.52 21.94
C MET A 120 -4.81 -4.61 21.54
N ARG A 121 -4.35 -4.79 20.29
CA ARG A 121 -3.38 -3.91 19.66
C ARG A 121 -4.04 -3.04 18.61
N ARG A 122 -3.56 -1.80 18.46
CA ARG A 122 -4.10 -0.84 17.49
C ARG A 122 -3.00 -0.07 16.79
N TRP A 123 -3.32 0.46 15.61
CA TRP A 123 -2.47 1.43 14.95
C TRP A 123 -2.75 2.82 15.53
N GLU A 124 -1.80 3.37 16.28
CA GLU A 124 -1.91 4.75 16.77
C GLU A 124 -1.39 5.76 15.75
N LYS A 125 -0.36 5.36 14.99
CA LYS A 125 0.22 6.17 13.91
C LYS A 125 -0.50 5.91 12.58
N PRO A 126 -0.45 6.86 11.62
CA PRO A 126 -0.90 6.62 10.26
C PRO A 126 -0.27 5.36 9.66
N VAL A 127 -1.08 4.57 8.96
CA VAL A 127 -0.63 3.38 8.23
C VAL A 127 -0.23 3.80 6.82
N ARG A 128 1.04 3.56 6.49
CA ARG A 128 1.67 3.90 5.21
C ARG A 128 2.11 2.61 4.55
N ILE A 129 1.41 2.25 3.48
CA ILE A 129 1.55 1.00 2.77
C ILE A 129 2.54 1.17 1.61
N GLU A 130 3.52 0.27 1.53
CA GLU A 130 4.28 0.01 0.31
C GLU A 130 3.82 -1.30 -0.32
N ILE A 131 3.66 -1.32 -1.64
CA ILE A 131 3.38 -2.54 -2.41
C ILE A 131 4.67 -2.99 -3.08
N MET A 132 5.07 -4.23 -2.84
CA MET A 132 6.22 -4.87 -3.47
C MET A 132 5.78 -6.01 -4.37
N PHE A 133 6.22 -5.99 -5.63
CA PHE A 133 5.92 -7.04 -6.60
C PHE A 133 7.15 -7.91 -6.87
N GLY A 134 6.92 -9.22 -7.01
CA GLY A 134 7.90 -10.16 -7.53
C GLY A 134 8.28 -9.86 -8.97
N GLU A 135 9.52 -10.17 -9.36
CA GLU A 135 10.00 -9.92 -10.73
C GLU A 135 9.21 -10.72 -11.77
N SER A 136 8.70 -11.89 -11.39
CA SER A 136 7.88 -12.75 -12.25
C SER A 136 6.41 -12.31 -12.34
N VAL A 137 5.97 -11.31 -11.56
CA VAL A 137 4.59 -10.78 -11.65
C VAL A 137 4.46 -9.87 -12.89
N PRO A 138 3.57 -10.18 -13.85
CA PRO A 138 3.42 -9.41 -15.09
C PRO A 138 2.95 -7.95 -14.86
N PRO A 139 3.37 -6.98 -15.70
CA PRO A 139 2.98 -5.58 -15.55
C PRO A 139 1.46 -5.34 -15.51
N SER A 140 0.67 -6.13 -16.25
CA SER A 140 -0.79 -6.06 -16.25
C SER A 140 -1.38 -6.44 -14.88
N GLU A 141 -0.88 -7.50 -14.27
CA GLU A 141 -1.26 -7.96 -12.94
C GLU A 141 -0.86 -6.93 -11.88
N ARG A 142 0.38 -6.43 -11.92
CA ARG A 142 0.84 -5.36 -11.03
C ARG A 142 -0.08 -4.13 -11.07
N LYS A 143 -0.54 -3.73 -12.27
CA LYS A 143 -1.46 -2.60 -12.46
C LYS A 143 -2.83 -2.87 -11.85
N SER A 144 -3.38 -4.06 -12.08
CA SER A 144 -4.67 -4.49 -11.51
C SER A 144 -4.61 -4.51 -9.98
N ASP A 145 -3.61 -5.19 -9.42
CA ASP A 145 -3.47 -5.35 -7.97
C ASP A 145 -3.17 -4.03 -7.27
N THR A 146 -2.33 -3.17 -7.88
CA THR A 146 -2.12 -1.82 -7.37
C THR A 146 -3.42 -1.04 -7.28
N SER A 147 -4.28 -1.16 -8.29
CA SER A 147 -5.58 -0.49 -8.31
C SER A 147 -6.51 -1.04 -7.23
N ALA A 148 -6.57 -2.36 -7.08
CA ALA A 148 -7.37 -3.06 -6.07
C ALA A 148 -6.91 -2.71 -4.64
N ILE A 149 -5.62 -2.81 -4.35
CA ILE A 149 -5.03 -2.48 -3.04
C ILE A 149 -5.29 -1.02 -2.70
N LYS A 150 -5.11 -0.08 -3.64
CA LYS A 150 -5.41 1.34 -3.41
C LYS A 150 -6.90 1.58 -3.15
N ALA A 151 -7.79 0.91 -3.88
CA ALA A 151 -9.23 1.02 -3.66
C ALA A 151 -9.63 0.50 -2.28
N TYR A 152 -9.11 -0.67 -1.89
CA TYR A 152 -9.34 -1.24 -0.57
C TYR A 152 -8.78 -0.36 0.54
N THR A 153 -7.58 0.19 0.36
CA THR A 153 -6.95 1.12 1.30
C THR A 153 -7.80 2.37 1.55
N ARG A 154 -8.34 2.98 0.48
CA ARG A 154 -9.26 4.14 0.61
C ARG A 154 -10.55 3.76 1.34
N ARG A 155 -11.11 2.59 1.06
CA ARG A 155 -12.29 2.09 1.76
C ARG A 155 -11.99 1.90 3.24
N LEU A 156 -10.87 1.26 3.59
CA LEU A 156 -10.43 1.08 4.98
C LEU A 156 -10.28 2.42 5.70
N ALA A 157 -9.54 3.37 5.13
CA ALA A 157 -9.36 4.70 5.71
C ALA A 157 -10.71 5.39 6.01
N LYS A 158 -11.67 5.27 5.08
CA LYS A 158 -13.02 5.84 5.24
C LYS A 158 -13.82 5.15 6.34
N VAL A 159 -13.82 3.82 6.40
CA VAL A 159 -14.68 3.11 7.38
C VAL A 159 -14.09 3.13 8.79
N THR A 160 -12.77 3.17 8.93
CA THR A 160 -12.12 3.22 10.25
C THR A 160 -11.87 4.63 10.77
N GLN A 161 -12.00 5.65 9.90
CA GLN A 161 -11.59 7.03 10.21
C GLN A 161 -10.11 7.13 10.64
N HIS A 162 -9.29 6.15 10.26
CA HIS A 162 -7.85 6.15 10.52
C HIS A 162 -7.07 6.56 9.27
N PRO A 163 -5.98 7.35 9.38
CA PRO A 163 -5.15 7.67 8.23
C PRO A 163 -4.45 6.41 7.67
N ILE A 164 -4.88 5.96 6.50
CA ILE A 164 -4.30 4.82 5.78
C ILE A 164 -4.04 5.24 4.33
N SER A 165 -2.80 5.08 3.85
CA SER A 165 -2.41 5.51 2.50
C SER A 165 -1.35 4.60 1.88
N VAL A 166 -1.33 4.48 0.55
CA VAL A 166 -0.26 3.81 -0.20
C VAL A 166 0.80 4.85 -0.63
N ALA A 167 1.43 5.51 0.35
CA ALA A 167 2.42 6.57 0.13
C ALA A 167 3.26 6.84 1.39
N GLY A 168 4.43 7.46 1.19
CA GLY A 168 5.33 7.91 2.27
C GLY A 168 6.27 6.83 2.79
N SER A 169 6.92 7.09 3.92
CA SER A 169 7.81 6.12 4.58
C SER A 169 7.00 4.97 5.19
N ALA A 170 7.07 3.79 4.57
CA ALA A 170 6.17 2.70 4.87
C ALA A 170 6.38 2.13 6.29
N ASN A 171 5.29 1.80 6.95
CA ASN A 171 5.25 0.96 8.13
C ASN A 171 4.40 -0.31 7.90
N PHE A 172 3.87 -0.50 6.70
CA PHE A 172 3.22 -1.73 6.29
C PHE A 172 3.67 -2.07 4.87
N ILE A 173 4.27 -3.23 4.67
CA ILE A 173 4.60 -3.74 3.34
C ILE A 173 3.61 -4.83 2.93
N VAL A 174 3.02 -4.69 1.75
CA VAL A 174 2.22 -5.73 1.08
C VAL A 174 3.08 -6.32 -0.05
N ILE A 175 3.45 -7.58 0.08
CA ILE A 175 4.18 -8.35 -0.92
C ILE A 175 3.17 -9.10 -1.77
N VAL A 176 3.23 -8.91 -3.09
CA VAL A 176 2.52 -9.70 -4.09
C VAL A 176 3.56 -10.47 -4.88
N ALA A 177 3.64 -11.78 -4.70
CA ALA A 177 4.75 -12.57 -5.21
C ALA A 177 4.35 -13.97 -5.65
N ASN A 178 4.94 -14.42 -6.77
CA ASN A 178 5.01 -15.83 -7.07
C ASN A 178 6.02 -16.52 -6.13
N GLU A 179 5.97 -17.85 -6.07
CA GLU A 179 6.74 -18.63 -5.09
C GLU A 179 8.25 -18.40 -5.12
N ASP A 180 8.81 -18.16 -6.30
CA ASP A 180 10.27 -18.00 -6.46
C ASP A 180 10.76 -16.62 -6.01
N ASP A 181 9.87 -15.62 -5.98
CA ASP A 181 10.20 -14.24 -5.64
C ASP A 181 10.04 -13.96 -4.13
N ARG A 182 9.20 -14.76 -3.43
CA ARG A 182 8.78 -14.50 -2.05
C ARG A 182 9.95 -14.31 -1.09
N SER A 183 10.94 -15.20 -1.12
CA SER A 183 12.06 -15.18 -0.18
C SER A 183 12.90 -13.90 -0.30
N ALA A 184 13.21 -13.51 -1.55
CA ALA A 184 13.98 -12.30 -1.81
C ALA A 184 13.22 -11.03 -1.39
N LEU A 185 11.90 -11.00 -1.59
CA LEU A 185 11.06 -9.87 -1.16
C LEU A 185 10.90 -9.77 0.35
N LEU A 186 10.77 -10.88 1.07
CA LEU A 186 10.74 -10.87 2.53
C LEU A 186 12.06 -10.34 3.10
N ALA A 187 13.21 -10.76 2.56
CA ALA A 187 14.51 -10.22 2.95
C ALA A 187 14.64 -8.71 2.66
N LYS A 188 14.05 -8.24 1.55
CA LYS A 188 13.98 -6.82 1.22
C LYS A 188 13.05 -6.05 2.17
N ALA A 189 11.92 -6.63 2.56
CA ALA A 189 10.96 -6.02 3.48
C ALA A 189 11.55 -5.84 4.88
N ALA A 190 12.26 -6.85 5.42
CA ALA A 190 12.95 -6.76 6.71
C ALA A 190 13.93 -5.57 6.77
N LYS A 191 14.67 -5.31 5.67
CA LYS A 191 15.61 -4.18 5.60
C LYS A 191 14.94 -2.80 5.58
N ARG A 192 13.64 -2.73 5.28
CA ARG A 192 12.91 -1.46 5.14
C ARG A 192 12.06 -1.09 6.35
N LEU A 193 11.62 -2.07 7.13
CA LEU A 193 10.76 -1.84 8.28
C LEU A 193 11.57 -1.84 9.58
N PRO A 194 11.61 -0.71 10.32
CA PRO A 194 12.24 -0.69 11.63
C PRO A 194 11.61 -1.72 12.59
N GLY A 195 12.44 -2.51 13.25
CA GLY A 195 12.00 -3.53 14.22
C GLY A 195 11.53 -4.84 13.60
N VAL A 196 11.60 -5.01 12.28
CA VAL A 196 11.31 -6.28 11.59
C VAL A 196 12.62 -6.92 11.15
N THR A 197 12.81 -8.20 11.43
CA THR A 197 14.00 -8.97 11.04
C THR A 197 13.66 -10.08 10.06
N THR A 198 14.66 -10.59 9.33
CA THR A 198 14.49 -11.73 8.43
C THR A 198 14.00 -12.96 9.19
N GLU A 199 14.50 -13.19 10.40
CA GLU A 199 14.11 -14.30 11.28
C GLU A 199 12.64 -14.19 11.67
N SER A 200 12.17 -12.98 11.98
CA SER A 200 10.77 -12.73 12.33
C SER A 200 9.81 -12.93 11.15
N LEU A 201 10.33 -12.91 9.91
CA LEU A 201 9.58 -13.15 8.69
C LEU A 201 9.71 -14.59 8.16
N LYS A 202 10.52 -15.44 8.81
CA LYS A 202 10.79 -16.81 8.34
C LYS A 202 9.52 -17.62 8.11
N ALA A 203 8.53 -17.47 9.01
CA ALA A 203 7.27 -18.20 8.90
C ALA A 203 6.47 -17.81 7.65
N LEU A 204 6.63 -16.58 7.13
CA LEU A 204 5.98 -16.15 5.88
C LEU A 204 6.68 -16.71 4.63
N ASN A 205 7.89 -17.24 4.75
CA ASN A 205 8.60 -17.80 3.59
C ASN A 205 8.08 -19.19 3.22
N ASP A 206 7.73 -19.98 4.24
CA ASP A 206 7.39 -21.40 4.13
C ASP A 206 5.91 -21.63 4.45
N LEU A 207 5.03 -20.84 3.83
CA LEU A 207 3.60 -20.94 4.03
C LEU A 207 3.05 -22.29 3.55
N ARG A 208 2.13 -22.83 4.33
CA ARG A 208 1.35 -24.00 3.92
C ARG A 208 0.44 -23.60 2.76
N ARG A 209 0.14 -24.54 1.87
CA ARG A 209 -0.69 -24.28 0.68
C ARG A 209 -2.15 -23.97 1.01
N ASP A 210 -2.59 -24.25 2.24
CA ASP A 210 -3.91 -23.89 2.76
C ASP A 210 -3.94 -22.53 3.47
N THR A 211 -2.81 -21.82 3.53
CA THR A 211 -2.73 -20.44 4.01
C THR A 211 -2.73 -19.48 2.82
N TYR A 212 -3.90 -18.95 2.49
CA TYR A 212 -4.08 -18.09 1.31
C TYR A 212 -3.52 -16.67 1.46
N CYS A 213 -3.48 -16.16 2.68
CA CYS A 213 -2.95 -14.85 3.01
C CYS A 213 -2.49 -14.86 4.46
N ILE A 214 -1.41 -14.16 4.76
CA ILE A 214 -0.98 -13.94 6.12
C ILE A 214 -0.47 -12.52 6.30
N VAL A 215 -0.70 -11.98 7.50
CA VAL A 215 -0.14 -10.72 7.94
C VAL A 215 0.62 -10.94 9.25
N ALA A 216 1.92 -10.63 9.26
CA ALA A 216 2.68 -10.49 10.49
C ALA A 216 2.67 -9.02 10.91
N ALA A 217 2.11 -8.73 12.08
CA ALA A 217 2.06 -7.40 12.67
C ALA A 217 2.94 -7.32 13.91
N TYR A 218 3.63 -6.20 14.07
CA TYR A 218 4.68 -5.99 15.07
C TYR A 218 4.33 -4.80 15.96
N ALA A 219 4.59 -4.94 17.26
CA ALA A 219 4.49 -3.89 18.27
C ALA A 219 5.85 -3.72 18.95
N GLY A 220 6.84 -3.22 18.19
CA GLY A 220 8.22 -3.04 18.63
C GLY A 220 8.49 -1.69 19.30
N GLY A 221 7.44 -0.93 19.63
CA GLY A 221 7.54 0.37 20.29
C GLY A 221 7.58 0.25 21.81
N VAL A 222 7.54 1.40 22.49
CA VAL A 222 7.47 1.46 23.97
C VAL A 222 6.15 0.90 24.48
N ASP A 223 5.05 1.14 23.76
CA ASP A 223 3.74 0.57 24.08
C ASP A 223 3.55 -0.78 23.37
N PRO A 224 3.45 -1.91 24.10
CA PRO A 224 3.25 -3.23 23.51
C PRO A 224 1.86 -3.41 22.86
N ASN A 225 0.93 -2.46 23.08
CA ASN A 225 -0.40 -2.44 22.48
C ASN A 225 -0.48 -1.57 21.21
N SER A 226 0.63 -0.97 20.78
CA SER A 226 0.69 -0.09 19.61
C SER A 226 1.43 -0.77 18.46
N TYR A 227 0.75 -0.99 17.33
CA TYR A 227 1.38 -1.52 16.13
C TYR A 227 2.36 -0.51 15.54
N THR A 228 3.56 -0.99 15.23
CA THR A 228 4.65 -0.20 14.65
C THR A 228 4.98 -0.61 13.22
N ALA A 229 4.80 -1.89 12.88
CA ALA A 229 5.08 -2.41 11.55
C ALA A 229 4.15 -3.58 11.17
N ALA A 230 3.98 -3.84 9.88
CA ALA A 230 3.37 -5.08 9.39
C ALA A 230 3.93 -5.52 8.04
N VAL A 231 3.87 -6.82 7.76
CA VAL A 231 4.17 -7.42 6.46
C VAL A 231 3.04 -8.38 6.10
N ALA A 232 2.43 -8.16 4.94
CA ALA A 232 1.46 -9.07 4.34
C ALA A 232 2.10 -9.76 3.13
N VAL A 233 1.80 -11.04 2.95
CA VAL A 233 2.20 -11.82 1.77
C VAL A 233 0.95 -12.35 1.10
N ILE A 234 0.85 -12.09 -0.21
CA ILE A 234 -0.18 -12.52 -1.14
C ILE A 234 0.51 -13.25 -2.29
#